data_AF-A0A2E4FBZ0-F1
#
_entry.id   AF-A0A2E4FBZ0-F1
#
_cell.length_a   1.000
_cell.length_b   1.000
_cell.length_c   1.000
_cell.angle_alpha   90.00
_cell.angle_beta   90.00
_cell.angle_gamma   90.00
#
_symmetry.space_group_name_H-M   'P 1'
#
loop_
_entity.id
_entity.type
_entity.pdbx_description
1 polymer ?
#
loop_
_entity_poly.entity_id
_entity_poly.type
_entity_poly.pdbx_seq_one_letter_code
_entity_poly.pdbx_strand_id
1 'polypeptide(L)'
;MAWGCKPANEPPRHEEAVVAPDVSMSTTTASDDAAVAALGSLRVVMHEDRPAGEQAQAKPTVRAEAEGTASEEPASEDRRLAPEALEALIEAARVEPTGDAEATAKRLNARGLKHHKRLDLSQAITEYRSALRAWPGHLYARYNLACALQLRRRPQESFDQLAVLNGLKDRGGLDLLREARLDDDFKAARPDPRFRKLTGYIPVEVAAASDTAEARIKPVRAQLLDVHVPATIGERWPKPVADDTLYVRGEDAAAADMADEIMDALGSQVVRQSHAGLGPKRPVVLVVAEAARAPEQKADSTAPSPETFIGVHLTCEQDGALHRLHLKERRFFSWETRHEDGRRIGRTGTYYFLREKLHLDFQETTETPSEFEEPTIEVHRGKREHHSVSTDGVTLQLGDLSFRKR
;
A
#
# COMPACT_ATOMS: atom_id res chain seq x y z
N MET A 1 -8.20 7.22 -24.07
CA MET A 1 -9.01 7.35 -22.84
C MET A 1 -8.13 6.94 -21.67
N ALA A 2 -7.56 7.90 -20.97
CA ALA A 2 -6.66 7.66 -19.84
C ALA A 2 -7.49 7.41 -18.57
N TRP A 3 -7.27 6.28 -17.91
CA TRP A 3 -7.86 6.01 -16.60
C TRP A 3 -7.10 6.86 -15.57
N GLY A 4 -7.75 7.92 -15.07
CA GLY A 4 -7.17 8.81 -14.07
C GLY A 4 -7.13 8.14 -12.69
N CYS A 5 -5.97 8.20 -12.03
CA CYS A 5 -5.80 7.82 -10.62
C CYS A 5 -6.89 8.48 -9.75
N LYS A 6 -7.82 7.68 -9.19
CA LYS A 6 -8.78 8.16 -8.20
C LYS A 6 -8.04 8.65 -6.95
N PRO A 7 -8.37 9.83 -6.40
CA PRO A 7 -7.75 10.34 -5.18
C PRO A 7 -8.14 9.52 -3.94
N ALA A 8 -7.19 9.36 -3.01
CA ALA A 8 -7.50 9.10 -1.62
C ALA A 8 -8.10 10.38 -1.01
N ASN A 9 -9.30 10.29 -0.42
CA ASN A 9 -9.94 11.41 0.26
C ASN A 9 -9.26 11.65 1.62
N GLU A 10 -8.88 12.90 1.89
CA GLU A 10 -8.45 13.37 3.22
C GLU A 10 -9.61 13.32 4.23
N PRO A 11 -9.36 13.02 5.52
CA PRO A 11 -10.34 13.22 6.59
C PRO A 11 -10.50 14.73 6.93
N PRO A 12 -11.64 15.12 7.53
CA PRO A 12 -11.96 16.52 7.83
C PRO A 12 -11.00 17.12 8.86
N ARG A 13 -10.58 18.37 8.62
CA ARG A 13 -9.79 19.18 9.55
C ARG A 13 -10.69 19.68 10.68
N HIS A 14 -10.34 19.35 11.93
CA HIS A 14 -10.84 20.07 13.08
C HIS A 14 -9.98 21.33 13.28
N GLU A 15 -10.60 22.50 13.23
CA GLU A 15 -10.00 23.77 13.66
C GLU A 15 -10.00 23.81 15.20
N GLU A 16 -8.82 23.72 15.81
CA GLU A 16 -8.64 24.08 17.23
C GLU A 16 -8.03 25.48 17.32
N ALA A 17 -8.74 26.36 18.03
CA ALA A 17 -8.30 27.70 18.37
C ALA A 17 -7.25 27.62 19.50
N VAL A 18 -6.04 28.11 19.24
CA VAL A 18 -4.97 28.19 20.24
C VAL A 18 -5.15 29.45 21.09
N VAL A 19 -5.44 29.26 22.38
CA VAL A 19 -5.29 30.29 23.43
C VAL A 19 -3.89 30.12 24.02
N ALA A 20 -3.09 31.19 23.99
CA ALA A 20 -1.75 31.21 24.55
C ALA A 20 -1.79 31.38 26.08
N PRO A 21 -0.91 30.72 26.85
CA PRO A 21 -0.56 31.16 28.18
C PRO A 21 0.79 31.89 28.22
N ASP A 22 0.75 32.96 29.01
CA ASP A 22 1.84 33.82 29.43
C ASP A 22 2.75 33.06 30.42
N VAL A 23 4.06 32.99 30.17
CA VAL A 23 5.04 32.38 31.09
C VAL A 23 6.23 33.31 31.28
N SER A 24 6.33 33.79 32.51
CA SER A 24 7.43 34.55 33.09
C SER A 24 8.73 33.74 33.16
N MET A 25 9.84 34.32 32.72
CA MET A 25 11.18 33.74 32.86
C MET A 25 11.82 34.09 34.20
N SER A 26 12.38 33.08 34.88
CA SER A 26 13.35 33.22 35.96
C SER A 26 14.67 32.58 35.54
N THR A 27 15.75 33.36 35.62
CA THR A 27 17.13 33.01 35.30
C THR A 27 17.80 32.21 36.42
N THR A 28 18.57 31.16 36.09
CA THR A 28 19.71 30.72 36.92
C THR A 28 20.79 30.05 36.05
N THR A 29 22.03 30.28 36.45
CA THR A 29 23.34 30.13 35.79
C THR A 29 24.07 28.81 36.03
N ALA A 30 25.16 28.62 35.27
CA ALA A 30 26.34 27.73 35.41
C ALA A 30 26.27 26.40 34.62
N SER A 31 27.07 26.20 33.56
CA SER A 31 28.54 25.96 33.45
C SER A 31 28.88 24.47 33.57
N ASP A 32 29.21 23.81 32.45
CA ASP A 32 30.58 23.36 32.18
C ASP A 32 30.69 22.54 30.89
N ASP A 33 31.82 22.76 30.22
CA ASP A 33 32.29 22.22 28.95
C ASP A 33 32.60 20.72 28.98
N ALA A 34 32.39 20.03 27.85
CA ALA A 34 33.37 19.08 27.30
C ALA A 34 33.06 18.68 25.83
N ALA A 35 33.86 19.26 24.94
CA ALA A 35 34.54 18.64 23.80
C ALA A 35 33.71 17.88 22.74
N VAL A 36 33.27 18.64 21.73
CA VAL A 36 33.12 18.16 20.34
C VAL A 36 34.34 18.66 19.56
N ALA A 37 35.15 17.75 19.02
CA ALA A 37 36.20 18.06 18.07
C ALA A 37 36.09 17.13 16.86
N ALA A 38 36.02 17.74 15.68
CA ALA A 38 36.48 17.26 14.36
C ALA A 38 35.44 17.49 13.25
N LEU A 39 35.36 18.71 12.71
CA LEU A 39 35.07 18.90 11.29
C LEU A 39 35.91 20.06 10.75
N GLY A 40 36.66 19.75 9.70
CA GLY A 40 37.62 20.62 9.04
C GLY A 40 36.97 21.81 8.33
N SER A 41 37.61 22.95 8.50
CA SER A 41 37.40 24.21 7.78
C SER A 41 37.68 24.03 6.29
N LEU A 42 36.67 24.27 5.44
CA LEU A 42 36.82 24.44 4.01
C LEU A 42 36.95 25.95 3.70
N ARG A 43 38.15 26.36 3.28
CA ARG A 43 38.45 27.71 2.79
C ARG A 43 37.80 27.93 1.42
N VAL A 44 36.93 28.94 1.32
CA VAL A 44 36.51 29.53 0.04
C VAL A 44 37.47 30.66 -0.29
N VAL A 45 38.26 30.50 -1.34
CA VAL A 45 39.09 31.58 -1.91
C VAL A 45 38.22 32.32 -2.93
N MET A 46 37.89 33.57 -2.61
CA MET A 46 37.30 34.53 -3.53
C MET A 46 38.43 35.07 -4.44
N HIS A 47 38.30 34.89 -5.74
CA HIS A 47 39.11 35.62 -6.73
C HIS A 47 38.25 36.75 -7.29
N GLU A 48 38.51 37.96 -6.83
CA GLU A 48 38.17 39.18 -7.56
C GLU A 48 39.39 39.55 -8.40
N ASP A 49 39.21 39.70 -9.71
CA ASP A 49 40.04 40.61 -10.49
C ASP A 49 39.25 41.12 -11.70
N ARG A 50 39.05 42.43 -11.69
CA ARG A 50 38.45 43.24 -12.75
C ARG A 50 39.57 44.14 -13.26
N PRO A 51 39.64 44.36 -14.59
CA PRO A 51 39.83 45.74 -15.02
C PRO A 51 38.85 46.15 -16.12
N ALA A 52 38.56 47.45 -16.09
CA ALA A 52 37.79 48.19 -17.06
C ALA A 52 38.61 48.49 -18.32
N GLY A 53 37.96 48.55 -19.47
CA GLY A 53 38.58 49.05 -20.70
C GLY A 53 37.72 48.91 -21.95
N GLU A 54 37.02 50.00 -22.28
CA GLU A 54 36.90 50.55 -23.64
C GLU A 54 35.81 50.05 -24.62
N GLN A 55 35.20 51.04 -25.25
CA GLN A 55 34.00 50.99 -26.08
C GLN A 55 34.34 50.61 -27.54
N ALA A 56 33.51 49.75 -28.16
CA ALA A 56 33.33 49.75 -29.60
C ALA A 56 31.94 49.22 -29.98
N GLN A 57 31.17 50.04 -30.69
CA GLN A 57 29.90 49.70 -31.31
C GLN A 57 30.13 48.73 -32.47
N ALA A 58 29.52 47.54 -32.41
CA ALA A 58 29.18 46.76 -33.59
C ALA A 58 28.04 45.79 -33.24
N LYS A 59 26.92 45.86 -33.99
CA LYS A 59 25.92 44.79 -34.04
C LYS A 59 26.59 43.51 -34.59
N PRO A 60 26.32 42.35 -33.99
CA PRO A 60 25.84 41.26 -34.82
C PRO A 60 24.69 40.47 -34.20
N THR A 61 23.80 40.06 -35.09
CA THR A 61 22.80 39.01 -34.97
C THR A 61 23.40 37.75 -34.32
N VAL A 62 22.85 37.30 -33.18
CA VAL A 62 23.14 35.96 -32.65
C VAL A 62 21.83 35.21 -32.41
N ARG A 63 21.77 34.12 -33.17
CA ARG A 63 20.85 32.99 -33.17
C ARG A 63 20.81 32.32 -31.79
N ALA A 64 19.60 32.13 -31.26
CA ALA A 64 19.37 31.36 -30.04
C ALA A 64 19.57 29.87 -30.33
N GLU A 65 20.76 29.36 -30.02
CA GLU A 65 21.03 27.94 -29.81
C GLU A 65 21.53 27.79 -28.37
N ALA A 66 20.61 27.41 -27.48
CA ALA A 66 20.92 26.93 -26.14
C ALA A 66 20.27 25.55 -25.99
N GLU A 67 20.69 24.61 -26.84
CA GLU A 67 20.57 23.19 -26.55
C GLU A 67 21.73 22.80 -25.62
N GLY A 68 21.53 23.02 -24.33
CA GLY A 68 22.33 22.36 -23.30
C GLY A 68 21.96 20.89 -23.28
N THR A 69 22.57 20.08 -24.15
CA THR A 69 22.57 18.62 -24.00
C THR A 69 23.32 18.30 -22.72
N ALA A 70 22.60 18.21 -21.60
CA ALA A 70 23.09 17.49 -20.45
C ALA A 70 23.37 16.06 -20.96
N SER A 71 24.65 15.72 -21.09
CA SER A 71 25.09 14.36 -21.38
C SER A 71 24.53 13.47 -20.28
N GLU A 72 23.38 12.85 -20.54
CA GLU A 72 22.91 11.70 -19.79
C GLU A 72 24.02 10.65 -19.94
N GLU A 73 24.81 10.45 -18.88
CA GLU A 73 25.76 9.35 -18.80
C GLU A 73 25.06 8.07 -19.26
N PRO A 74 25.67 7.26 -20.15
CA PRO A 74 25.03 6.07 -20.68
C PRO A 74 24.61 5.19 -19.51
N ALA A 75 23.30 4.99 -19.39
CA ALA A 75 22.68 4.20 -18.35
C ALA A 75 23.31 2.79 -18.35
N SER A 76 24.22 2.53 -17.42
CA SER A 76 24.78 1.20 -17.22
C SER A 76 23.62 0.29 -16.76
N GLU A 77 23.10 -0.53 -17.67
CA GLU A 77 21.87 -1.32 -17.50
C GLU A 77 21.92 -2.32 -16.33
N ASP A 78 23.07 -2.51 -15.67
CA ASP A 78 23.26 -3.53 -14.64
C ASP A 78 23.69 -2.99 -13.26
N ARG A 79 23.48 -1.69 -12.99
CA ARG A 79 23.77 -1.14 -11.65
C ARG A 79 22.63 -1.43 -10.67
N ARG A 80 22.49 -2.69 -10.28
CA ARG A 80 21.63 -3.08 -9.14
C ARG A 80 22.17 -2.48 -7.85
N LEU A 81 21.30 -2.12 -6.91
CA LEU A 81 21.77 -1.87 -5.55
C LEU A 81 22.54 -3.08 -5.05
N ALA A 82 23.74 -2.83 -4.51
CA ALA A 82 24.49 -3.85 -3.81
C ALA A 82 23.63 -4.39 -2.65
N PRO A 83 23.67 -5.70 -2.34
CA PRO A 83 22.87 -6.28 -1.26
C PRO A 83 23.00 -5.53 0.07
N GLU A 84 24.21 -5.04 0.38
CA GLU A 84 24.49 -4.27 1.59
C GLU A 84 23.79 -2.90 1.59
N ALA A 85 23.72 -2.24 0.42
CA ALA A 85 23.02 -0.97 0.27
C ALA A 85 21.50 -1.17 0.36
N LEU A 86 20.98 -2.27 -0.18
CA LEU A 86 19.56 -2.62 -0.05
C LEU A 86 19.19 -2.88 1.42
N GLU A 87 20.00 -3.65 2.14
CA GLU A 87 19.76 -3.93 3.56
C GLU A 87 19.82 -2.65 4.41
N ALA A 88 20.78 -1.78 4.16
CA ALA A 88 20.86 -0.48 4.84
C ALA A 88 19.60 0.38 4.61
N LEU A 89 19.02 0.35 3.40
CA LEU A 89 17.77 1.06 3.12
C LEU A 89 16.56 0.41 3.81
N ILE A 90 16.54 -0.91 3.94
CA ILE A 90 15.49 -1.65 4.67
C ILE A 90 15.57 -1.30 6.16
N GLU A 91 16.76 -1.35 6.76
CA GLU A 91 16.97 -0.97 8.16
C GLU A 91 16.58 0.49 8.42
N ALA A 92 17.00 1.42 7.56
CA ALA A 92 16.58 2.81 7.67
C ALA A 92 15.05 2.97 7.57
N ALA A 93 14.39 2.15 6.75
CA ALA A 93 12.94 2.18 6.58
C ALA A 93 12.16 1.54 7.75
N ARG A 94 12.82 0.75 8.61
CA ARG A 94 12.24 0.22 9.85
C ARG A 94 12.22 1.24 10.98
N VAL A 95 13.00 2.32 10.89
CA VAL A 95 13.03 3.36 11.91
C VAL A 95 11.72 4.16 11.90
N GLU A 96 11.08 4.20 13.06
CA GLU A 96 9.88 5.00 13.29
C GLU A 96 10.19 6.50 13.15
N PRO A 97 9.39 7.26 12.39
CA PRO A 97 9.62 8.68 12.22
C PRO A 97 9.23 9.46 13.48
N THR A 98 9.84 10.63 13.68
CA THR A 98 9.25 11.65 14.54
C THR A 98 7.97 12.19 13.92
N GLY A 99 7.07 12.78 14.72
CA GLY A 99 5.82 13.36 14.22
C GLY A 99 6.05 14.40 13.11
N ASP A 100 7.06 15.26 13.28
CA ASP A 100 7.43 16.28 12.27
C ASP A 100 7.98 15.66 10.98
N ALA A 101 8.79 14.61 11.09
CA ALA A 101 9.32 13.88 9.94
C ALA A 101 8.20 13.20 9.16
N GLU A 102 7.26 12.54 9.85
CA GLU A 102 6.09 11.91 9.25
C GLU A 102 5.21 12.94 8.52
N ALA A 103 4.86 14.04 9.19
CA ALA A 103 4.03 15.11 8.62
C ALA A 103 4.70 15.74 7.39
N THR A 104 6.02 15.95 7.45
CA THR A 104 6.81 16.48 6.34
C THR A 104 6.81 15.51 5.16
N ALA A 105 7.05 14.21 5.41
CA ALA A 105 7.05 13.19 4.36
C ALA A 105 5.68 13.06 3.69
N LYS A 106 4.58 13.09 4.46
CA LYS A 106 3.20 13.09 3.92
C LYS A 106 2.95 14.28 3.00
N ARG A 107 3.32 15.49 3.42
CA ARG A 107 3.17 16.72 2.62
C ARG A 107 3.98 16.67 1.32
N LEU A 108 5.23 16.22 1.39
CA LEU A 108 6.10 16.06 0.22
C LEU A 108 5.57 15.01 -0.74
N ASN A 109 5.11 13.86 -0.23
CA ASN A 109 4.47 12.83 -1.05
C ASN A 109 3.21 13.36 -1.76
N ALA A 110 2.35 14.10 -1.05
CA ALA A 110 1.16 14.71 -1.64
C ALA A 110 1.51 15.72 -2.74
N ARG A 111 2.58 16.51 -2.55
CA ARG A 111 3.10 17.44 -3.57
C ARG A 111 3.65 16.67 -4.78
N GLY A 112 4.44 15.62 -4.56
CA GLY A 112 4.94 14.74 -5.61
C GLY A 112 3.82 14.14 -6.44
N LEU A 113 2.73 13.69 -5.82
CA LEU A 113 1.55 13.16 -6.51
C LEU A 113 0.88 14.21 -7.41
N LYS A 114 0.86 15.49 -7.02
CA LYS A 114 0.36 16.58 -7.88
C LYS A 114 1.25 16.79 -9.12
N HIS A 115 2.57 16.62 -8.99
CA HIS A 115 3.47 16.65 -10.16
C HIS A 115 3.30 15.42 -11.04
N HIS A 116 3.21 14.24 -10.44
CA HIS A 116 3.03 12.97 -11.14
C HIS A 116 1.77 12.99 -12.03
N LYS A 117 0.62 13.45 -11.49
CA LYS A 117 -0.63 13.60 -12.24
C LYS A 117 -0.55 14.56 -13.43
N ARG A 118 0.40 15.51 -13.42
CA ARG A 118 0.67 16.44 -14.53
C ARG A 118 1.75 15.92 -15.48
N LEU A 119 2.21 14.68 -15.29
CA LEU A 119 3.34 14.07 -15.99
C LEU A 119 4.66 14.85 -15.82
N ASP A 120 4.76 15.69 -14.79
CA ASP A 120 5.99 16.36 -14.39
C ASP A 120 6.80 15.41 -13.50
N LEU A 121 7.26 14.32 -14.10
CA LEU A 121 7.87 13.20 -13.41
C LEU A 121 9.19 13.57 -12.72
N SER A 122 9.94 14.53 -13.27
CA SER A 122 11.20 15.00 -12.69
C SER A 122 10.97 15.68 -11.34
N GLN A 123 9.98 16.56 -11.24
CA GLN A 123 9.61 17.18 -9.97
C GLN A 123 8.99 16.15 -9.02
N ALA A 124 8.12 15.26 -9.52
CA ALA A 124 7.55 14.19 -8.70
C ALA A 124 8.63 13.32 -8.02
N ILE A 125 9.63 12.87 -8.78
CA ILE A 125 10.78 12.11 -8.27
C ILE A 125 11.54 12.90 -7.19
N THR A 126 11.74 14.21 -7.40
CA THR A 126 12.43 15.08 -6.44
C THR A 126 11.66 15.17 -5.12
N GLU A 127 10.34 15.32 -5.19
CA GLU A 127 9.46 15.35 -4.03
C GLU A 127 9.43 14.03 -3.28
N TYR A 128 9.29 12.90 -3.98
CA TYR A 128 9.28 11.58 -3.34
C TYR A 128 10.62 11.26 -2.67
N ARG A 129 11.74 11.59 -3.31
CA ARG A 129 13.08 11.45 -2.68
C ARG A 129 13.21 12.33 -1.45
N SER A 130 12.64 13.54 -1.47
CA SER A 130 12.61 14.42 -0.29
C SER A 130 11.75 13.83 0.83
N ALA A 131 10.60 13.23 0.49
CA ALA A 131 9.76 12.53 1.45
C ALA A 131 10.51 11.36 2.11
N LEU A 132 11.25 10.56 1.32
CA LEU A 132 12.04 9.44 1.84
C LEU A 132 13.29 9.87 2.63
N ARG A 133 13.82 11.08 2.41
CA ARG A 133 14.84 11.65 3.29
C ARG A 133 14.28 12.06 4.64
N ALA A 134 13.05 12.58 4.67
CA ALA A 134 12.36 12.92 5.90
C ALA A 134 11.95 11.66 6.67
N TRP A 135 11.37 10.67 5.98
CA TRP A 135 11.00 9.38 6.55
C TRP A 135 11.28 8.24 5.57
N PRO A 136 12.37 7.47 5.76
CA PRO A 136 12.72 6.36 4.86
C PRO A 136 11.68 5.23 4.81
N GLY A 137 10.90 5.07 5.87
CA GLY A 137 9.82 4.07 5.98
C GLY A 137 8.50 4.49 5.32
N HIS A 138 8.42 5.66 4.68
CA HIS A 138 7.16 6.12 4.08
C HIS A 138 6.79 5.30 2.84
N LEU A 139 6.00 4.24 3.03
CA LEU A 139 5.61 3.24 2.02
C LEU A 139 5.06 3.86 0.72
N TYR A 140 4.09 4.77 0.81
CA TYR A 140 3.49 5.39 -0.37
C TYR A 140 4.45 6.28 -1.17
N ALA A 141 5.35 7.02 -0.51
CA ALA A 141 6.35 7.83 -1.21
C ALA A 141 7.31 6.94 -1.99
N ARG A 142 7.68 5.79 -1.41
CA ARG A 142 8.52 4.78 -2.04
C ARG A 142 7.85 4.13 -3.24
N TYR A 143 6.59 3.72 -3.10
CA TYR A 143 5.80 3.18 -4.21
C TYR A 143 5.63 4.21 -5.34
N ASN A 144 5.21 5.43 -5.00
CA ASN A 144 5.03 6.48 -6.00
C ASN A 144 6.34 6.86 -6.71
N LEU A 145 7.48 6.80 -6.01
CA LEU A 145 8.80 6.96 -6.61
C LEU A 145 9.06 5.84 -7.63
N ALA A 146 8.75 4.59 -7.30
CA ALA A 146 8.89 3.47 -8.22
C ALA A 146 8.07 3.66 -9.51
N CYS A 147 6.80 4.07 -9.38
CA CYS A 147 5.93 4.39 -10.52
C CYS A 147 6.55 5.49 -11.42
N ALA A 148 6.93 6.63 -10.83
CA ALA A 148 7.50 7.75 -11.57
C ALA A 148 8.83 7.38 -12.26
N LEU A 149 9.67 6.55 -11.62
CA LEU A 149 10.91 6.03 -12.20
C LEU A 149 10.63 5.10 -13.37
N GLN A 150 9.61 4.25 -13.28
CA GLN A 150 9.22 3.36 -14.37
C GLN A 150 8.75 4.14 -15.60
N LEU A 151 7.93 5.17 -15.41
CA LEU A 151 7.50 6.08 -16.49
C LEU A 151 8.66 6.87 -17.10
N ARG A 152 9.69 7.20 -16.32
CA ARG A 152 10.95 7.81 -16.79
C ARG A 152 11.93 6.81 -17.42
N ARG A 153 11.53 5.56 -17.64
CA ARG A 153 12.38 4.49 -18.18
C ARG A 153 13.64 4.24 -17.36
N ARG A 154 13.52 4.32 -16.04
CA ARG A 154 14.56 3.99 -15.05
C ARG A 154 14.17 2.74 -14.26
N PRO A 155 14.04 1.56 -14.92
CA PRO A 155 13.46 0.38 -14.31
C PRO A 155 14.31 -0.17 -13.15
N GLN A 156 15.64 -0.04 -13.21
CA GLN A 156 16.50 -0.55 -12.14
C GLN A 156 16.23 0.17 -10.81
N GLU A 157 16.24 1.50 -10.81
CA GLU A 157 15.94 2.28 -9.60
C GLU A 157 14.50 2.08 -9.12
N SER A 158 13.56 1.84 -10.03
CA SER A 158 12.19 1.46 -9.69
C SER A 158 12.15 0.14 -8.93
N PHE A 159 12.83 -0.89 -9.44
CA PHE A 159 12.92 -2.20 -8.78
C PHE A 159 13.63 -2.14 -7.45
N ASP A 160 14.63 -1.27 -7.29
CA ASP A 160 15.29 -1.01 -6.02
C ASP A 160 14.30 -0.48 -4.96
N GLN A 161 13.36 0.39 -5.34
CA GLN A 161 12.31 0.86 -4.43
C GLN A 161 11.33 -0.26 -4.06
N LEU A 162 10.91 -1.07 -5.03
CA LEU A 162 10.04 -2.24 -4.78
C LEU A 162 10.74 -3.30 -3.93
N ALA A 163 12.06 -3.48 -4.09
CA ALA A 163 12.86 -4.40 -3.29
C ALA A 163 12.88 -4.01 -1.82
N VAL A 164 12.95 -2.71 -1.51
CA VAL A 164 12.84 -2.23 -0.12
C VAL A 164 11.43 -2.52 0.44
N LEU A 165 10.36 -2.25 -0.30
CA LEU A 165 8.99 -2.61 0.13
C LEU A 165 8.86 -4.11 0.41
N ASN A 166 9.44 -4.96 -0.45
CA ASN A 166 9.43 -6.41 -0.26
C ASN A 166 10.28 -6.83 0.94
N GLY A 167 11.38 -6.13 1.23
CA GLY A 167 12.30 -6.42 2.33
C GLY A 167 11.75 -6.05 3.71
N LEU A 168 10.85 -5.06 3.79
CA LEU A 168 10.19 -4.70 5.04
C LEU A 168 9.27 -5.81 5.56
N LYS A 169 8.71 -6.63 4.65
CA LYS A 169 7.74 -7.70 4.98
C LYS A 169 6.53 -7.21 5.77
N ASP A 170 6.28 -5.91 5.76
CA ASP A 170 5.10 -5.30 6.34
C ASP A 170 3.92 -5.45 5.38
N ARG A 171 2.71 -5.52 5.94
CA ARG A 171 1.50 -5.74 5.15
C ARG A 171 1.27 -4.64 4.12
N GLY A 172 1.50 -3.37 4.48
CA GLY A 172 1.29 -2.24 3.58
C GLY A 172 2.23 -2.28 2.38
N GLY A 173 3.50 -2.62 2.58
CA GLY A 173 4.48 -2.83 1.52
C GLY A 173 4.10 -3.99 0.61
N LEU A 174 3.65 -5.11 1.17
CA LEU A 174 3.17 -6.27 0.38
C LEU A 174 1.90 -5.94 -0.41
N ASP A 175 0.96 -5.18 0.16
CA ASP A 175 -0.24 -4.75 -0.54
C ASP A 175 0.11 -3.80 -1.70
N LEU A 176 1.06 -2.88 -1.51
CA LEU A 176 1.57 -2.03 -2.61
C LEU A 176 2.28 -2.84 -3.71
N LEU A 177 2.98 -3.92 -3.37
CA LEU A 177 3.56 -4.83 -4.37
C LEU A 177 2.50 -5.58 -5.16
N ARG A 178 1.37 -5.90 -4.53
CA ARG A 178 0.19 -6.45 -5.22
C ARG A 178 -0.44 -5.41 -6.13
N GLU A 179 -0.61 -4.17 -5.67
CA GLU A 179 -1.10 -3.05 -6.49
C GLU A 179 -0.24 -2.86 -7.75
N ALA A 180 1.09 -2.95 -7.63
CA ALA A 180 2.02 -2.85 -8.76
C ALA A 180 1.71 -3.83 -9.90
N ARG A 181 1.13 -5.01 -9.60
CA ARG A 181 0.77 -6.04 -10.59
C ARG A 181 -0.25 -5.53 -11.61
N LEU A 182 -1.15 -4.64 -11.19
CA LEU A 182 -2.26 -4.12 -11.98
C LEU A 182 -2.05 -2.67 -12.43
N ASP A 183 -1.19 -1.91 -11.75
CA ASP A 183 -0.91 -0.52 -12.07
C ASP A 183 -0.31 -0.38 -13.49
N ASP A 184 -0.86 0.57 -14.26
CA ASP A 184 -0.49 0.84 -15.64
C ASP A 184 0.93 1.41 -15.75
N ASP A 185 1.42 2.07 -14.70
CA ASP A 185 2.79 2.61 -14.66
C ASP A 185 3.84 1.48 -14.75
N PHE A 186 3.50 0.28 -14.26
CA PHE A 186 4.35 -0.91 -14.35
C PHE A 186 4.05 -1.81 -15.56
N LYS A 187 3.17 -1.41 -16.48
CA LYS A 187 2.82 -2.25 -17.64
C LYS A 187 4.04 -2.72 -18.44
N ALA A 188 5.03 -1.85 -18.62
CA ALA A 188 6.28 -2.17 -19.32
C ALA A 188 7.23 -3.07 -18.49
N ALA A 189 7.08 -3.13 -17.17
CA ALA A 189 7.89 -3.94 -16.26
C ALA A 189 7.39 -5.39 -16.11
N ARG A 190 6.10 -5.67 -16.35
CA ARG A 190 5.49 -7.00 -16.18
C ARG A 190 6.22 -8.15 -16.91
N PRO A 191 6.83 -7.95 -18.09
CA PRO A 191 7.65 -8.99 -18.72
C PRO A 191 8.98 -9.27 -18.02
N ASP A 192 9.52 -8.33 -17.23
CA ASP A 192 10.84 -8.44 -16.59
C ASP A 192 10.82 -9.47 -15.45
N PRO A 193 11.70 -10.50 -15.47
CA PRO A 193 11.76 -11.51 -14.41
C PRO A 193 12.01 -10.94 -13.01
N ARG A 194 12.75 -9.82 -12.89
CA ARG A 194 13.01 -9.15 -11.61
C ARG A 194 11.73 -8.61 -11.01
N PHE A 195 10.92 -7.93 -11.83
CA PHE A 195 9.61 -7.40 -11.41
C PHE A 195 8.69 -8.54 -10.94
N ARG A 196 8.64 -9.65 -11.70
CA ARG A 196 7.86 -10.84 -11.33
C ARG A 196 8.29 -11.42 -9.99
N LYS A 197 9.61 -11.56 -9.78
CA LYS A 197 10.17 -12.05 -8.53
C LYS A 197 9.85 -11.12 -7.35
N LEU A 198 9.89 -9.81 -7.54
CA LEU A 198 9.63 -8.83 -6.49
C LEU A 198 8.16 -8.73 -6.10
N THR A 199 7.27 -8.78 -7.09
CA THR A 199 5.83 -8.55 -6.89
C THR A 199 5.03 -9.84 -6.77
N GLY A 200 5.62 -10.99 -7.12
CA GLY A 200 4.85 -12.21 -7.35
C GLY A 200 3.91 -12.11 -8.57
N TYR A 201 4.20 -11.21 -9.52
CA TYR A 201 3.40 -11.09 -10.74
C TYR A 201 3.48 -12.38 -11.54
N ILE A 202 2.34 -13.04 -11.70
CA ILE A 202 2.16 -14.20 -12.55
C ILE A 202 0.96 -13.93 -13.43
N PRO A 203 1.12 -13.91 -14.76
CA PRO A 203 -0.01 -13.71 -15.65
C PRO A 203 -0.99 -14.87 -15.48
N VAL A 204 -2.23 -14.54 -15.12
CA VAL A 204 -3.33 -15.50 -15.05
C VAL A 204 -4.13 -15.38 -16.33
N GLU A 205 -4.19 -16.45 -17.09
CA GLU A 205 -4.99 -16.52 -18.32
C GLU A 205 -6.28 -17.26 -17.98
N VAL A 206 -7.40 -16.58 -18.15
CA VAL A 206 -8.73 -17.17 -17.95
C VAL A 206 -9.32 -17.47 -19.31
N ALA A 207 -9.79 -18.69 -19.52
CA ALA A 207 -10.29 -19.10 -20.82
C ALA A 207 -11.56 -19.94 -20.70
N ALA A 208 -12.49 -19.64 -21.59
CA ALA A 208 -13.78 -20.29 -21.71
C ALA A 208 -13.65 -21.55 -22.55
N ALA A 209 -14.21 -22.68 -22.08
CA ALA A 209 -14.32 -23.89 -22.91
C ALA A 209 -15.41 -23.75 -23.99
N SER A 210 -16.43 -22.92 -23.72
CA SER A 210 -17.56 -22.64 -24.61
C SER A 210 -18.02 -21.19 -24.51
N ASP A 211 -18.81 -20.72 -25.48
CA ASP A 211 -19.37 -19.37 -25.44
C ASP A 211 -20.32 -19.20 -24.23
N THR A 212 -20.95 -20.28 -23.77
CA THR A 212 -21.75 -20.31 -22.53
C THR A 212 -20.91 -20.16 -21.25
N ALA A 213 -19.61 -20.51 -21.31
CA ALA A 213 -18.66 -20.36 -20.21
C ALA A 213 -18.22 -18.91 -19.99
N GLU A 214 -18.25 -18.08 -21.03
CA GLU A 214 -17.81 -16.68 -20.96
C GLU A 214 -18.61 -15.87 -19.93
N ALA A 215 -19.91 -16.14 -19.83
CA ALA A 215 -20.79 -15.53 -18.83
C ALA A 215 -20.38 -15.88 -17.38
N ARG A 216 -19.77 -17.05 -17.16
CA ARG A 216 -19.28 -17.49 -15.84
C ARG A 216 -17.89 -16.95 -15.53
N ILE A 217 -17.05 -16.79 -16.54
CA ILE A 217 -15.67 -16.31 -16.40
C ILE A 217 -15.59 -14.82 -16.08
N LYS A 218 -16.48 -14.00 -16.65
CA LYS A 218 -16.42 -12.55 -16.48
C LYS A 218 -16.53 -12.11 -15.00
N PRO A 219 -17.46 -12.64 -14.17
CA PRO A 219 -17.49 -12.39 -12.74
C PRO A 219 -16.22 -12.84 -12.00
N VAL A 220 -15.71 -14.04 -12.31
CA VAL A 220 -14.49 -14.57 -11.69
C VAL A 220 -13.29 -13.69 -12.00
N ARG A 221 -13.13 -13.25 -13.25
CA ARG A 221 -12.10 -12.30 -13.64
C ARG A 221 -12.21 -10.99 -12.87
N ALA A 222 -13.41 -10.46 -12.67
CA ALA A 222 -13.61 -9.26 -11.87
C ALA A 222 -13.19 -9.47 -10.41
N GLN A 223 -13.57 -10.60 -9.80
CA GLN A 223 -13.14 -10.97 -8.43
C GLN A 223 -11.62 -11.07 -8.32
N LEU A 224 -10.94 -11.68 -9.30
CA LEU A 224 -9.49 -11.77 -9.34
C LEU A 224 -8.81 -10.39 -9.42
N LEU A 225 -9.34 -9.49 -10.25
CA LEU A 225 -8.82 -8.13 -10.35
C LEU A 225 -9.00 -7.34 -9.05
N ASP A 226 -10.13 -7.52 -8.35
CA ASP A 226 -10.39 -6.91 -7.04
C ASP A 226 -9.39 -7.36 -5.95
N VAL A 227 -8.83 -8.56 -6.08
CA VAL A 227 -7.77 -9.08 -5.19
C VAL A 227 -6.36 -8.93 -5.76
N HIS A 228 -6.16 -8.06 -6.78
CA HIS A 228 -4.86 -7.78 -7.39
C HIS A 228 -4.20 -8.96 -8.11
N VAL A 229 -5.00 -9.93 -8.56
CA VAL A 229 -4.54 -11.03 -9.41
C VAL A 229 -4.71 -10.62 -10.88
N PRO A 230 -3.61 -10.50 -11.66
CA PRO A 230 -3.68 -10.05 -13.04
C PRO A 230 -4.28 -11.13 -13.93
N ALA A 231 -5.57 -10.99 -14.23
CA ALA A 231 -6.34 -11.92 -15.05
C ALA A 231 -6.68 -11.36 -16.44
N THR A 232 -6.17 -11.99 -17.49
CA THR A 232 -6.48 -11.70 -18.90
C THR A 232 -7.32 -12.81 -19.52
N ILE A 233 -8.20 -12.47 -20.46
CA ILE A 233 -8.94 -13.47 -21.23
C ILE A 233 -7.99 -14.02 -22.30
N GLY A 234 -7.70 -15.31 -22.24
CA GLY A 234 -6.87 -16.01 -23.23
C GLY A 234 -7.68 -16.44 -24.45
N GLU A 235 -6.97 -16.87 -25.50
CA GLU A 235 -7.61 -17.58 -26.62
C GLU A 235 -8.18 -18.93 -26.14
N ARG A 236 -9.17 -19.46 -26.87
CA ARG A 236 -9.80 -20.75 -26.56
C ARG A 236 -8.75 -21.86 -26.63
N TRP A 237 -8.51 -22.55 -25.51
CA TRP A 237 -7.42 -23.53 -25.43
C TRP A 237 -7.66 -24.77 -26.30
N PRO A 238 -6.56 -25.40 -26.80
CA PRO A 238 -6.65 -26.68 -27.49
C PRO A 238 -7.19 -27.78 -26.57
N LYS A 239 -8.04 -28.65 -27.12
CA LYS A 239 -8.47 -29.90 -26.49
C LYS A 239 -7.22 -30.66 -25.98
N PRO A 240 -7.25 -31.26 -24.78
CA PRO A 240 -8.40 -31.95 -24.18
C PRO A 240 -9.12 -31.22 -23.04
N VAL A 241 -8.79 -29.97 -22.74
CA VAL A 241 -9.46 -29.24 -21.64
C VAL A 241 -10.85 -28.83 -22.10
N ALA A 242 -11.86 -29.63 -21.76
CA ALA A 242 -13.25 -29.45 -22.19
C ALA A 242 -14.09 -28.60 -21.22
N ASP A 243 -13.56 -28.26 -20.04
CA ASP A 243 -14.30 -27.62 -18.95
C ASP A 243 -13.89 -26.15 -18.74
N ASP A 244 -14.78 -25.35 -18.16
CA ASP A 244 -14.54 -23.95 -17.75
C ASP A 244 -13.37 -23.85 -16.77
N THR A 245 -12.22 -23.42 -17.27
CA THR A 245 -10.97 -23.57 -16.50
C THR A 245 -10.18 -22.27 -16.47
N LEU A 246 -9.79 -21.87 -15.26
CA LEU A 246 -8.78 -20.85 -15.00
C LEU A 246 -7.40 -21.48 -15.10
N TYR A 247 -6.53 -20.90 -15.91
CA TYR A 247 -5.16 -21.37 -16.05
C TYR A 247 -4.19 -20.36 -15.44
N VAL A 248 -3.45 -20.81 -14.43
CA VAL A 248 -2.37 -20.02 -13.84
C VAL A 248 -1.08 -20.37 -14.57
N ARG A 249 -0.61 -19.45 -15.42
CA ARG A 249 0.58 -19.66 -16.24
C ARG A 249 1.80 -19.05 -15.56
N GLY A 250 2.56 -19.87 -14.84
CA GLY A 250 3.81 -19.46 -14.18
C GLY A 250 4.84 -20.58 -14.12
N GLU A 251 6.01 -20.28 -13.55
CA GLU A 251 6.97 -21.30 -13.13
C GLU A 251 6.36 -22.12 -11.97
N ASP A 252 6.72 -23.40 -11.83
CA ASP A 252 6.01 -24.36 -10.97
C ASP A 252 5.76 -23.85 -9.53
N ALA A 253 6.76 -23.27 -8.87
CA ALA A 253 6.62 -22.77 -7.50
C ALA A 253 5.76 -21.49 -7.43
N ALA A 254 6.06 -20.51 -8.29
CA ALA A 254 5.32 -19.26 -8.31
C ALA A 254 3.85 -19.50 -8.69
N ALA A 255 3.60 -20.34 -9.70
CA ALA A 255 2.25 -20.71 -10.14
C ALA A 255 1.45 -21.41 -9.04
N ALA A 256 2.10 -22.20 -8.19
CA ALA A 256 1.48 -22.78 -7.01
C ALA A 256 1.05 -21.72 -6.00
N ASP A 257 1.93 -20.78 -5.65
CA ASP A 257 1.61 -19.69 -4.72
C ASP A 257 0.45 -18.82 -5.22
N MET A 258 0.45 -18.47 -6.51
CA MET A 258 -0.65 -17.71 -7.12
C MET A 258 -1.94 -18.53 -7.18
N ALA A 259 -1.86 -19.83 -7.40
CA ALA A 259 -3.05 -20.68 -7.36
C ALA A 259 -3.64 -20.76 -5.95
N ASP A 260 -2.80 -20.79 -4.91
CA ASP A 260 -3.24 -20.74 -3.52
C ASP A 260 -3.88 -19.37 -3.20
N GLU A 261 -3.29 -18.25 -3.66
CA GLU A 261 -3.91 -16.90 -3.55
C GLU A 261 -5.27 -16.82 -4.25
N ILE A 262 -5.42 -17.45 -5.42
CA ILE A 262 -6.70 -17.53 -6.14
C ILE A 262 -7.72 -18.41 -5.38
N MET A 263 -7.30 -19.56 -4.85
CA MET A 263 -8.18 -20.44 -4.07
C MET A 263 -8.64 -19.78 -2.78
N ASP A 264 -7.77 -19.01 -2.11
CA ASP A 264 -8.15 -18.23 -0.93
C ASP A 264 -9.17 -17.14 -1.27
N ALA A 265 -9.02 -16.50 -2.43
CA ALA A 265 -9.94 -15.44 -2.90
C ALA A 265 -11.29 -15.99 -3.38
N LEU A 266 -11.30 -17.09 -4.13
CA LEU A 266 -12.49 -17.62 -4.79
C LEU A 266 -13.18 -18.74 -3.98
N GLY A 267 -12.49 -19.33 -3.00
CA GLY A 267 -13.00 -20.37 -2.14
C GLY A 267 -13.45 -21.62 -2.92
N SER A 268 -14.66 -22.09 -2.64
CA SER A 268 -15.24 -23.27 -3.28
C SER A 268 -15.62 -23.09 -4.76
N GLN A 269 -15.49 -21.88 -5.31
CA GLN A 269 -15.75 -21.63 -6.73
C GLN A 269 -14.68 -22.26 -7.65
N VAL A 270 -13.52 -22.62 -7.10
CA VAL A 270 -12.41 -23.19 -7.87
C VAL A 270 -11.87 -24.46 -7.22
N VAL A 271 -11.46 -25.41 -8.05
CA VAL A 271 -10.80 -26.64 -7.60
C VAL A 271 -9.49 -26.79 -8.34
N ARG A 272 -8.41 -27.04 -7.59
CA ARG A 272 -7.10 -27.34 -8.17
C ARG A 272 -7.11 -28.72 -8.82
N GLN A 273 -6.82 -28.75 -10.11
CA GLN A 273 -6.63 -29.96 -10.89
C GLN A 273 -5.20 -30.04 -11.41
N SER A 274 -4.71 -31.28 -11.56
CA SER A 274 -3.43 -31.56 -12.19
C SER A 274 -3.68 -32.20 -13.54
N HIS A 275 -3.15 -31.60 -14.63
CA HIS A 275 -3.36 -32.12 -15.97
C HIS A 275 -2.03 -32.58 -16.59
N ALA A 276 -1.81 -33.89 -16.66
CA ALA A 276 -0.57 -34.50 -17.17
C ALA A 276 -0.26 -34.14 -18.64
N GLY A 277 -1.28 -33.76 -19.42
CA GLY A 277 -1.15 -33.42 -20.84
C GLY A 277 -0.65 -32.00 -21.16
N LEU A 278 -0.46 -31.12 -20.17
CA LEU A 278 -0.09 -29.71 -20.43
C LEU A 278 1.43 -29.45 -20.56
N GLY A 279 2.22 -30.51 -20.75
CA GLY A 279 3.66 -30.43 -20.97
C GLY A 279 4.50 -30.36 -19.69
N PRO A 280 5.84 -30.25 -19.83
CA PRO A 280 6.78 -30.40 -18.72
C PRO A 280 6.82 -29.21 -17.74
N LYS A 281 6.34 -28.04 -18.16
CA LYS A 281 6.15 -26.86 -17.29
C LYS A 281 4.72 -26.92 -16.78
N ARG A 282 4.47 -27.61 -15.67
CA ARG A 282 3.13 -28.02 -15.22
C ARG A 282 2.31 -26.76 -14.84
N PRO A 283 1.43 -26.23 -15.72
CA PRO A 283 0.61 -25.10 -15.31
C PRO A 283 -0.36 -25.57 -14.22
N VAL A 284 -0.63 -24.71 -13.23
CA VAL A 284 -1.66 -25.04 -12.24
C VAL A 284 -3.02 -24.74 -12.88
N VAL A 285 -3.84 -25.78 -12.90
CA VAL A 285 -5.18 -25.74 -13.48
C VAL A 285 -6.16 -25.53 -12.34
N LEU A 286 -6.90 -24.43 -12.37
CA LEU A 286 -7.99 -24.19 -11.44
C LEU A 286 -9.28 -24.33 -12.24
N VAL A 287 -9.97 -25.45 -12.10
CA VAL A 287 -11.27 -25.61 -12.76
C VAL A 287 -12.27 -24.76 -11.99
N VAL A 288 -12.95 -23.86 -12.70
CA VAL A 288 -14.13 -23.19 -12.14
C VAL A 288 -15.11 -24.32 -11.91
N ALA A 289 -15.36 -24.64 -10.65
CA ALA A 289 -16.27 -25.73 -10.32
C ALA A 289 -17.57 -25.45 -11.07
N GLU A 290 -18.03 -26.39 -11.89
CA GLU A 290 -19.36 -26.33 -12.50
C GLU A 290 -20.29 -26.05 -11.34
N ALA A 291 -20.81 -24.81 -11.24
CA ALA A 291 -21.40 -24.26 -10.03
C ALA A 291 -22.21 -25.35 -9.36
N ALA A 292 -21.65 -25.97 -8.31
CA ALA A 292 -22.07 -27.29 -7.85
C ALA A 292 -23.58 -27.25 -7.81
N ARG A 293 -24.26 -27.95 -8.75
CA ARG A 293 -25.69 -27.81 -9.09
C ARG A 293 -26.36 -27.08 -7.94
N ALA A 294 -26.57 -25.76 -8.08
CA ALA A 294 -26.84 -24.84 -6.96
C ALA A 294 -27.52 -25.63 -5.85
N PRO A 295 -26.81 -25.93 -4.73
CA PRO A 295 -27.17 -27.02 -3.82
C PRO A 295 -28.67 -26.96 -3.62
N GLU A 296 -29.40 -28.00 -4.06
CA GLU A 296 -30.88 -28.07 -4.09
C GLU A 296 -31.39 -27.08 -3.06
N GLN A 297 -31.90 -25.92 -3.52
CA GLN A 297 -32.17 -24.76 -2.67
C GLN A 297 -32.61 -25.24 -1.30
N LYS A 298 -31.65 -25.31 -0.36
CA LYS A 298 -31.96 -25.62 1.03
C LYS A 298 -32.64 -24.34 1.46
N ALA A 299 -33.97 -24.38 1.36
CA ALA A 299 -34.91 -23.29 1.52
C ALA A 299 -34.23 -22.03 2.04
N ASP A 300 -34.01 -21.05 1.13
CA ASP A 300 -33.45 -19.72 1.38
C ASP A 300 -33.20 -19.42 2.85
N SER A 301 -32.10 -19.96 3.38
CA SER A 301 -31.46 -19.36 4.53
C SER A 301 -30.67 -18.20 3.95
N THR A 302 -31.37 -17.11 3.65
CA THR A 302 -30.77 -15.79 3.42
C THR A 302 -30.20 -15.30 4.74
N ALA A 303 -29.22 -16.05 5.27
CA ALA A 303 -28.44 -15.61 6.39
C ALA A 303 -27.73 -14.33 5.93
N PRO A 304 -28.01 -13.20 6.57
CA PRO A 304 -27.48 -11.91 6.14
C PRO A 304 -25.96 -11.94 6.18
N SER A 305 -25.32 -11.33 5.18
CA SER A 305 -23.86 -11.23 5.14
C SER A 305 -23.37 -10.25 6.23
N PRO A 306 -22.25 -10.54 6.92
CA PRO A 306 -21.57 -9.59 7.81
C PRO A 306 -21.17 -8.28 7.12
N GLU A 307 -21.06 -8.29 5.78
CA GLU A 307 -20.76 -7.09 5.00
C GLU A 307 -21.88 -6.04 5.06
N THR A 308 -23.09 -6.43 5.44
CA THR A 308 -24.22 -5.49 5.63
C THR A 308 -24.03 -4.53 6.81
N PHE A 309 -22.95 -4.69 7.58
CA PHE A 309 -22.57 -3.81 8.69
C PHE A 309 -21.47 -2.80 8.31
N ILE A 310 -20.96 -2.85 7.08
CA ILE A 310 -19.99 -1.87 6.59
C ILE A 310 -20.69 -0.51 6.42
N GLY A 311 -20.08 0.53 6.98
CA GLY A 311 -20.63 1.89 7.05
C GLY A 311 -21.66 2.10 8.16
N VAL A 312 -21.91 1.09 9.00
CA VAL A 312 -22.88 1.16 10.10
C VAL A 312 -22.15 1.28 11.44
N HIS A 313 -22.64 2.17 12.30
CA HIS A 313 -22.18 2.26 13.69
C HIS A 313 -22.88 1.19 14.52
N LEU A 314 -22.08 0.36 15.19
CA LEU A 314 -22.57 -0.73 16.02
C LEU A 314 -22.23 -0.48 17.48
N THR A 315 -23.13 -0.87 18.37
CA THR A 315 -22.94 -0.71 19.82
C THR A 315 -23.34 -1.96 20.58
N CYS A 316 -22.62 -2.29 21.65
CA CYS A 316 -23.07 -3.23 22.67
C CYS A 316 -22.60 -2.79 24.05
N GLU A 317 -23.31 -3.22 25.08
CA GLU A 317 -22.91 -3.08 26.48
C GLU A 317 -22.66 -4.47 27.04
N GLN A 318 -21.49 -4.65 27.65
CA GLN A 318 -21.10 -5.92 28.27
C GLN A 318 -20.14 -5.64 29.43
N ASP A 319 -20.36 -6.30 30.57
CA ASP A 319 -19.50 -6.21 31.76
C ASP A 319 -19.20 -4.77 32.22
N GLY A 320 -20.22 -3.90 32.19
CA GLY A 320 -20.08 -2.49 32.58
C GLY A 320 -19.26 -1.65 31.59
N ALA A 321 -19.06 -2.14 30.36
CA ALA A 321 -18.38 -1.41 29.30
C ALA A 321 -19.28 -1.22 28.07
N LEU A 322 -19.29 -0.01 27.53
CA LEU A 322 -19.93 0.33 26.26
C LEU A 322 -18.91 0.18 25.13
N HIS A 323 -19.15 -0.76 24.23
CA HIS A 323 -18.37 -0.93 23.01
C HIS A 323 -19.05 -0.27 21.82
N ARG A 324 -18.27 0.40 20.98
CA ARG A 324 -18.70 1.01 19.73
C ARG A 324 -17.79 0.56 18.59
N LEU A 325 -18.32 -0.17 17.64
CA LEU A 325 -17.59 -0.64 16.46
C LEU A 325 -18.11 0.05 15.21
N HIS A 326 -17.20 0.50 14.35
CA HIS A 326 -17.53 1.02 13.03
C HIS A 326 -16.57 0.42 12.01
N LEU A 327 -17.12 -0.46 11.15
CA LEU A 327 -16.43 -1.01 9.99
C LEU A 327 -16.60 -0.03 8.83
N LYS A 328 -15.56 0.71 8.47
CA LYS A 328 -15.60 1.73 7.42
C LYS A 328 -15.38 1.09 6.05
N GLU A 329 -15.78 1.81 5.01
CA GLU A 329 -15.41 1.45 3.65
C GLU A 329 -13.87 1.36 3.49
N ARG A 330 -13.42 0.57 2.52
CA ARG A 330 -11.99 0.33 2.22
C ARG A 330 -11.21 -0.35 3.35
N ARG A 331 -11.87 -1.25 4.09
CA ARG A 331 -11.21 -2.15 5.06
C ARG A 331 -10.56 -1.42 6.25
N PHE A 332 -11.06 -0.26 6.66
CA PHE A 332 -10.65 0.40 7.89
C PHE A 332 -11.69 0.25 8.99
N PHE A 333 -11.30 0.21 10.26
CA PHE A 333 -12.27 0.23 11.35
C PHE A 333 -11.84 1.14 12.49
N SER A 334 -12.83 1.52 13.30
CA SER A 334 -12.62 2.10 14.63
C SER A 334 -13.47 1.35 15.62
N TRP A 335 -12.87 0.96 16.74
CA TRP A 335 -13.54 0.32 17.87
C TRP A 335 -13.18 1.07 19.14
N GLU A 336 -14.17 1.61 19.84
CA GLU A 336 -14.01 2.26 21.15
C GLU A 336 -14.68 1.40 22.24
N THR A 337 -14.00 1.19 23.36
CA THR A 337 -14.56 0.60 24.58
C THR A 337 -14.50 1.66 25.68
N ARG A 338 -15.63 1.96 26.32
CA ARG A 338 -15.73 2.87 27.47
C ARG A 338 -16.14 2.09 28.70
N HIS A 339 -15.32 2.13 29.74
CA HIS A 339 -15.61 1.51 31.02
C HIS A 339 -16.34 2.49 31.96
N GLU A 340 -17.06 1.97 32.96
CA GLU A 340 -17.73 2.76 34.00
C GLU A 340 -16.76 3.63 34.84
N ASP A 341 -15.51 3.19 35.00
CA ASP A 341 -14.45 3.95 35.67
C ASP A 341 -13.93 5.15 34.84
N GLY A 342 -14.51 5.38 33.66
CA GLY A 342 -14.12 6.43 32.73
C GLY A 342 -12.94 6.08 31.82
N ARG A 343 -12.31 4.91 31.99
CA ARG A 343 -11.24 4.43 31.10
C ARG A 343 -11.76 4.21 29.69
N ARG A 344 -10.99 4.65 28.69
CA ARG A 344 -11.34 4.50 27.28
C ARG A 344 -10.25 3.73 26.55
N ILE A 345 -10.64 2.72 25.78
CA ILE A 345 -9.74 1.95 24.92
C ILE A 345 -10.20 2.15 23.48
N GLY A 346 -9.39 2.87 22.70
CA GLY A 346 -9.59 3.06 21.26
C GLY A 346 -8.73 2.10 20.45
N ARG A 347 -9.32 1.46 19.45
CA ARG A 347 -8.63 0.59 18.49
C ARG A 347 -8.93 1.11 17.09
N THR A 348 -7.88 1.36 16.31
CA THR A 348 -8.04 1.79 14.92
C THR A 348 -7.08 1.03 14.03
N GLY A 349 -7.55 0.63 12.85
CA GLY A 349 -6.74 -0.20 11.98
C GLY A 349 -7.49 -0.72 10.77
N THR A 350 -7.04 -1.84 10.23
CA THR A 350 -7.64 -2.48 9.07
C THR A 350 -8.39 -3.75 9.45
N TYR A 351 -9.42 -4.10 8.67
CA TYR A 351 -10.17 -5.33 8.85
C TYR A 351 -10.37 -6.08 7.54
N TYR A 352 -10.60 -7.38 7.62
CA TYR A 352 -11.08 -8.18 6.50
C TYR A 352 -11.88 -9.37 7.01
N PHE A 353 -12.85 -9.80 6.21
CA PHE A 353 -13.56 -11.04 6.44
C PHE A 353 -12.85 -12.17 5.71
N LEU A 354 -12.62 -13.28 6.42
CA LEU A 354 -12.12 -14.51 5.83
C LEU A 354 -12.97 -15.66 6.37
N ARG A 355 -13.88 -16.17 5.54
CA ARG A 355 -14.93 -17.12 5.95
C ARG A 355 -15.77 -16.52 7.08
N GLU A 356 -16.01 -17.28 8.15
CA GLU A 356 -16.78 -16.87 9.33
C GLU A 356 -15.92 -16.12 10.36
N LYS A 357 -14.86 -15.42 9.93
CA LYS A 357 -13.95 -14.70 10.83
C LYS A 357 -13.73 -13.27 10.38
N LEU A 358 -13.73 -12.36 11.35
CA LEU A 358 -13.32 -10.96 11.23
C LEU A 358 -11.90 -10.86 11.76
N HIS A 359 -10.99 -10.48 10.89
CA HIS A 359 -9.59 -10.27 11.21
C HIS A 359 -9.37 -8.78 11.42
N LEU A 360 -8.82 -8.40 12.57
CA LEU A 360 -8.52 -7.02 12.93
C LEU A 360 -7.01 -6.85 13.12
N ASP A 361 -6.44 -5.84 12.47
CA ASP A 361 -5.04 -5.44 12.60
C ASP A 361 -5.02 -3.96 12.99
N PHE A 362 -4.59 -3.64 14.21
CA PHE A 362 -4.85 -2.33 14.80
C PHE A 362 -3.76 -1.81 15.74
N GLN A 363 -3.79 -0.48 15.89
CA GLN A 363 -3.19 0.23 17.01
C GLN A 363 -4.25 0.42 18.09
N GLU A 364 -3.89 0.10 19.32
CA GLU A 364 -4.69 0.33 20.52
C GLU A 364 -4.18 1.58 21.24
N THR A 365 -5.10 2.35 21.81
CA THR A 365 -4.83 3.54 22.60
C THR A 365 -5.67 3.45 23.86
N THR A 366 -5.00 3.45 25.01
CA THR A 366 -5.64 3.39 26.32
C THR A 366 -5.54 4.77 26.95
N GLU A 367 -6.68 5.38 27.22
CA GLU A 367 -6.82 6.64 27.93
C GLU A 367 -7.32 6.33 29.34
N THR A 368 -6.48 6.58 30.34
CA THR A 368 -6.85 6.40 31.75
C THR A 368 -7.19 7.77 32.35
N PRO A 369 -8.43 7.98 32.82
CA PRO A 369 -8.80 9.24 33.45
C PRO A 369 -8.01 9.43 34.75
N SER A 370 -7.60 10.67 35.01
CA SER A 370 -7.04 11.11 36.28
C SER A 370 -7.93 12.20 36.86
N GLU A 371 -8.24 12.14 38.16
CA GLU A 371 -9.08 13.16 38.82
C GLU A 371 -8.39 14.52 38.92
N PHE A 372 -7.05 14.54 38.89
CA PHE A 372 -6.25 15.73 39.21
C PHE A 372 -5.20 16.07 38.14
N GLU A 373 -5.03 15.21 37.13
CA GLU A 373 -4.01 15.38 36.08
C GLU A 373 -4.63 15.16 34.69
N GLU A 374 -3.89 15.56 33.65
CA GLU A 374 -4.27 15.22 32.27
C GLU A 374 -4.34 13.69 32.09
N PRO A 375 -5.29 13.18 31.30
CA PRO A 375 -5.43 11.74 31.12
C PRO A 375 -4.17 11.14 30.51
N THR A 376 -3.70 10.04 31.09
CA THR A 376 -2.54 9.32 30.56
C THR A 376 -2.97 8.53 29.32
N ILE A 377 -2.30 8.80 28.19
CA ILE A 377 -2.55 8.13 26.92
C ILE A 377 -1.40 7.16 26.61
N GLU A 378 -1.70 5.86 26.63
CA GLU A 378 -0.78 4.81 26.23
C GLU A 378 -1.13 4.29 24.84
N VAL A 379 -0.12 4.11 23.97
CA VAL A 379 -0.32 3.66 22.59
C VAL A 379 0.41 2.34 22.36
N HIS A 380 -0.31 1.29 21.96
CA HIS A 380 0.24 -0.01 21.58
C HIS A 380 -0.01 -0.30 20.10
N ARG A 381 1.04 -0.45 19.30
CA ARG A 381 0.95 -0.71 17.86
C ARG A 381 1.06 -2.20 17.51
N GLY A 382 0.50 -2.58 16.35
CA GLY A 382 0.72 -3.88 15.73
C GLY A 382 -0.01 -5.07 16.38
N LYS A 383 -1.15 -4.83 17.05
CA LYS A 383 -1.97 -5.91 17.61
C LYS A 383 -2.82 -6.55 16.52
N ARG A 384 -2.97 -7.87 16.59
CA ARG A 384 -3.82 -8.65 15.70
C ARG A 384 -4.79 -9.52 16.49
N GLU A 385 -6.06 -9.44 16.11
CA GLU A 385 -7.12 -10.26 16.70
C GLU A 385 -7.95 -10.94 15.61
N HIS A 386 -8.53 -12.09 15.97
CA HIS A 386 -9.40 -12.88 15.11
C HIS A 386 -10.68 -13.20 15.86
N HIS A 387 -11.81 -12.75 15.33
CA HIS A 387 -13.11 -12.92 15.94
C HIS A 387 -13.97 -13.82 15.07
N SER A 388 -14.60 -14.85 15.64
CA SER A 388 -15.65 -15.58 14.95
C SER A 388 -16.85 -14.66 14.75
N VAL A 389 -17.44 -14.70 13.56
CA VAL A 389 -18.51 -13.79 13.14
C VAL A 389 -19.76 -14.60 12.85
N SER A 390 -20.87 -14.20 13.47
CA SER A 390 -22.21 -14.62 13.03
C SER A 390 -23.15 -13.43 13.06
N THR A 391 -24.23 -13.49 12.28
CA THR A 391 -25.20 -12.40 12.24
C THR A 391 -26.60 -12.88 11.88
N ASP A 392 -27.60 -12.20 12.45
CA ASP A 392 -29.01 -12.30 12.10
C ASP A 392 -29.49 -11.10 11.25
N GLY A 393 -28.57 -10.21 10.84
CA GLY A 393 -28.80 -9.04 9.98
C GLY A 393 -29.08 -7.76 10.73
N VAL A 394 -29.40 -7.87 12.02
CA VAL A 394 -29.59 -6.75 12.95
C VAL A 394 -28.43 -6.69 13.95
N THR A 395 -27.90 -7.85 14.30
CA THR A 395 -26.87 -8.06 15.31
C THR A 395 -25.65 -8.72 14.67
N LEU A 396 -24.46 -8.20 14.97
CA LEU A 396 -23.18 -8.78 14.62
C LEU A 396 -22.54 -9.38 15.87
N GLN A 397 -22.42 -10.69 15.94
CA GLN A 397 -21.71 -11.39 16.99
C GLN A 397 -20.22 -11.44 16.65
N LEU A 398 -19.37 -10.99 17.58
CA LEU A 398 -17.90 -11.02 17.49
C LEU A 398 -17.33 -11.65 18.76
N GLY A 399 -17.05 -12.95 18.69
CA GLY A 399 -16.71 -13.73 19.90
C GLY A 399 -17.88 -13.69 20.89
N ASP A 400 -17.64 -13.17 22.10
CA ASP A 400 -18.66 -13.04 23.14
C ASP A 400 -19.46 -11.72 23.06
N LEU A 401 -19.07 -10.80 22.16
CA LEU A 401 -19.69 -9.48 22.03
C LEU A 401 -20.83 -9.49 21.00
N SER A 402 -21.98 -8.95 21.40
CA SER A 402 -23.19 -8.88 20.56
C SER A 402 -23.53 -7.45 20.13
N PHE A 403 -22.97 -6.99 19.01
CA PHE A 403 -23.14 -5.62 18.51
C PHE A 403 -24.47 -5.42 17.78
N ARG A 404 -25.25 -4.38 18.13
CA ARG A 404 -26.48 -4.00 17.41
C ARG A 404 -26.25 -2.76 16.55
N LYS A 405 -26.93 -2.68 15.40
CA LYS A 405 -26.98 -1.46 14.57
C LYS A 405 -27.61 -0.32 15.37
N ARG A 406 -26.96 0.85 15.38
CA ARG A 406 -27.48 2.06 16.02
C ARG A 406 -28.41 2.85 15.10
#